data_AF-A0A438JGA1-F1
#
_entry.id   AF-A0A438JGA1-F1
#
_cell.length_a   1.000
_cell.length_b   1.000
_cell.length_c   1.000
_cell.angle_alpha   90.00
_cell.angle_beta   90.00
_cell.angle_gamma   90.00
#
_symmetry.space_group_name_H-M   'P 1'
#
loop_
_entity.id
_entity.type
_entity.pdbx_description
1 polymer ?
#
loop_
_entity_poly.entity_id
_entity_poly.type
_entity_poly.pdbx_seq_one_letter_code
_entity_poly.pdbx_strand_id
1 'polypeptide(L)'
;MILEMTRCLLHEKNLPTKFWAEAASTTIYFLNRLPTKAAKKQTPFKAWFGYQPKMRIFIEYSDTSKAYRIYLPQTNKIVVSRDVKFLETEKWSWDEKMQQYNDENVDELPVRGT
;
A
#
# COMPACT_ATOMS: atom_id res chain seq x y z
N MET A 1 -20.68 1.01 8.47
CA MET A 1 -19.27 0.68 8.78
C MET A 1 -18.37 1.90 8.62
N ILE A 2 -18.28 2.51 7.41
CA ILE A 2 -17.42 3.69 7.19
C ILE A 2 -17.78 4.84 8.13
N LEU A 3 -19.06 5.26 8.18
CA LEU A 3 -19.51 6.37 9.04
C LEU A 3 -19.21 6.16 10.52
N GLU A 4 -19.46 4.97 11.04
CA GLU A 4 -19.20 4.62 12.44
C GLU A 4 -17.70 4.66 12.75
N MET A 5 -16.86 4.06 11.91
CA MET A 5 -15.40 4.14 12.09
C MET A 5 -14.86 5.57 11.95
N THR A 6 -15.42 6.37 11.04
CA THR A 6 -15.04 7.79 10.88
C THR A 6 -15.40 8.59 12.13
N ARG A 7 -16.60 8.38 12.70
CA ARG A 7 -17.02 8.99 13.97
C ARG A 7 -16.13 8.56 15.14
N CYS A 8 -15.82 7.26 15.23
CA CYS A 8 -14.90 6.74 16.24
C CYS A 8 -13.52 7.40 16.14
N LEU A 9 -12.93 7.48 14.95
CA LEU A 9 -11.62 8.11 14.74
C LEU A 9 -11.60 9.60 15.14
N LEU A 10 -12.65 10.35 14.77
CA LEU A 10 -12.76 11.76 15.15
C LEU A 10 -12.91 11.94 16.67
N HIS A 11 -13.74 11.10 17.30
CA HIS A 11 -13.97 11.16 18.74
C HIS A 11 -12.73 10.73 19.54
N GLU A 12 -12.05 9.66 19.12
CA GLU A 12 -10.84 9.14 19.79
C GLU A 12 -9.69 10.15 19.80
N LYS A 13 -9.58 10.96 18.74
CA LYS A 13 -8.54 12.00 18.62
C LYS A 13 -9.03 13.41 18.98
N ASN A 14 -10.26 13.55 19.49
CA ASN A 14 -10.89 14.85 19.79
C ASN A 14 -10.76 15.85 18.63
N LEU A 15 -10.94 15.38 17.39
CA LEU A 15 -10.81 16.20 16.21
C LEU A 15 -12.14 16.91 15.88
N PRO A 16 -12.11 18.20 15.53
CA PRO A 16 -13.29 18.90 15.05
C PRO A 16 -13.84 18.28 13.76
N THR A 17 -15.15 18.39 13.54
CA THR A 17 -15.87 17.85 12.38
C THR A 17 -15.36 18.35 11.02
N LYS A 18 -14.61 19.46 10.98
CA LYS A 18 -13.94 19.94 9.77
C LYS A 18 -12.98 18.93 9.14
N PHE A 19 -12.44 17.99 9.93
CA PHE A 19 -11.53 16.94 9.46
C PHE A 19 -12.24 15.66 8.98
N TRP A 20 -13.57 15.71 8.81
CA TRP A 20 -14.35 14.53 8.43
C TRP A 20 -13.88 13.89 7.12
N ALA A 21 -13.51 14.68 6.12
CA ALA A 21 -12.98 14.17 4.86
C ALA A 21 -11.67 13.37 5.03
N GLU A 22 -10.77 13.85 5.90
CA GLU A 22 -9.51 13.19 6.23
C GLU A 22 -9.75 11.87 6.98
N ALA A 23 -10.65 11.90 7.97
CA ALA A 23 -11.00 10.74 8.78
C ALA A 23 -11.76 9.67 7.96
N ALA A 24 -12.62 10.09 7.03
CA ALA A 24 -13.29 9.20 6.08
C ALA A 24 -12.28 8.53 5.14
N SER A 25 -11.33 9.29 4.60
CA SER A 25 -10.26 8.77 3.73
C SER A 25 -9.39 7.74 4.47
N THR A 26 -9.06 8.02 5.73
CA THR A 26 -8.32 7.11 6.62
C THR A 26 -9.11 5.84 6.92
N THR A 27 -10.41 5.96 7.15
CA THR A 27 -11.30 4.81 7.35
C THR A 27 -11.35 3.91 6.13
N ILE A 28 -11.52 4.49 4.94
CA ILE A 28 -11.53 3.75 3.67
C ILE A 28 -10.19 3.05 3.46
N TYR A 29 -9.08 3.73 3.75
CA TYR A 29 -7.75 3.16 3.68
C TYR A 29 -7.58 1.93 4.59
N PHE A 30 -8.04 2.01 5.85
CA PHE A 30 -8.01 0.87 6.76
C PHE A 30 -8.89 -0.28 6.26
N LEU A 31 -10.12 0.01 5.81
CA LEU A 31 -11.01 -1.02 5.30
C LEU A 31 -10.45 -1.72 4.05
N ASN A 32 -9.75 -0.99 3.18
CA ASN A 32 -9.12 -1.58 2.00
C ASN A 32 -7.91 -2.46 2.34
N ARG A 33 -7.28 -2.25 3.51
CA ARG A 33 -6.05 -2.94 3.92
C ARG A 33 -6.22 -3.96 5.04
N LEU A 34 -7.31 -3.93 5.79
CA LEU A 34 -7.59 -4.90 6.84
C LEU A 34 -8.33 -6.12 6.23
N PRO A 35 -7.97 -7.35 6.62
CA PRO A 35 -8.71 -8.53 6.20
C PRO A 35 -10.09 -8.49 6.86
N THR A 36 -11.15 -8.49 6.04
CA THR A 36 -12.53 -8.61 6.56
C THR A 36 -12.95 -10.07 6.56
N LYS A 37 -13.87 -10.45 7.46
CA LYS A 37 -14.38 -11.84 7.54
C LYS A 37 -14.96 -12.33 6.20
N ALA A 38 -15.48 -11.42 5.38
CA ALA A 38 -16.00 -11.71 4.04
C ALA A 38 -14.90 -12.03 3.00
N ALA A 39 -13.66 -11.58 3.22
CA ALA A 39 -12.61 -11.59 2.20
C ALA A 39 -11.65 -12.80 2.27
N LYS A 40 -12.06 -13.95 2.83
CA LYS A 40 -11.31 -15.23 2.84
C LYS A 40 -9.78 -15.07 3.01
N LYS A 41 -9.36 -14.42 4.11
CA LYS A 41 -7.95 -14.12 4.46
C LYS A 41 -7.18 -13.17 3.53
N GLN A 42 -7.83 -12.51 2.59
CA GLN A 42 -7.23 -11.49 1.72
C GLN A 42 -7.76 -10.10 2.07
N THR A 43 -6.96 -9.07 1.79
CA THR A 43 -7.41 -7.68 1.95
C THR A 43 -8.23 -7.28 0.72
N PRO A 44 -9.28 -6.45 0.85
CA PRO A 44 -10.07 -6.00 -0.31
C PRO A 44 -9.21 -5.39 -1.42
N PHE A 45 -8.14 -4.66 -1.06
CA PHE A 45 -7.16 -4.17 -2.02
C PHE A 45 -6.46 -5.29 -2.79
N LYS A 46 -6.00 -6.36 -2.11
CA LYS A 46 -5.38 -7.53 -2.77
C LYS A 46 -6.37 -8.24 -3.68
N ALA A 47 -7.63 -8.37 -3.27
CA ALA A 47 -8.67 -9.01 -4.06
C ALA A 47 -8.99 -8.23 -5.35
N TRP A 48 -8.96 -6.90 -5.30
CA TRP A 48 -9.26 -6.05 -6.46
C TRP A 48 -8.08 -5.88 -7.41
N PHE A 49 -6.87 -5.62 -6.88
CA PHE A 49 -5.70 -5.32 -7.69
C PHE A 49 -4.80 -6.52 -7.96
N GLY A 50 -5.04 -7.66 -7.29
CA GLY A 50 -4.26 -8.89 -7.45
C GLY A 50 -2.87 -8.86 -6.81
N TYR A 51 -2.46 -7.76 -6.18
CA TYR A 51 -1.17 -7.64 -5.48
C TYR A 51 -1.29 -6.96 -4.12
N GLN A 52 -0.38 -7.26 -3.20
CA GLN A 52 -0.31 -6.59 -1.89
C GLN A 52 0.44 -5.25 -2.00
N PRO A 53 0.06 -4.23 -1.22
CA PRO A 53 0.79 -2.96 -1.20
C PRO A 53 2.18 -3.19 -0.58
N LYS A 54 3.19 -3.29 -1.45
CA LYS A 54 4.60 -3.47 -1.09
C LYS A 54 5.31 -2.13 -1.06
N MET A 55 6.33 -1.99 -0.21
CA MET A 55 7.20 -0.80 -0.21
C MET A 55 7.91 -0.67 -1.55
N ARG A 56 8.02 0.58 -2.02
CA ARG A 56 8.64 0.93 -3.29
C ARG A 56 9.46 2.20 -3.09
N ILE A 57 10.45 2.39 -3.94
CA ILE A 57 11.40 3.48 -3.80
C ILE A 57 10.99 4.60 -4.73
N PHE A 58 10.85 5.81 -4.20
CA PHE A 58 10.67 7.00 -5.01
C PHE A 58 11.98 7.33 -5.73
N ILE A 59 11.90 7.59 -7.04
CA ILE A 59 13.05 8.00 -7.84
C ILE A 59 12.95 9.49 -8.16
N GLU A 60 11.94 9.85 -8.96
CA GLU A 60 11.82 11.18 -9.54
C GLU A 60 10.40 11.49 -10.03
N TYR A 61 10.19 12.70 -10.52
CA TYR A 61 8.96 13.10 -11.18
C TYR A 61 8.97 12.69 -12.65
N SER A 62 7.80 12.43 -13.22
CA SER A 62 7.67 12.19 -14.66
C SER A 62 7.72 13.51 -15.42
N ASP A 63 8.56 13.60 -16.46
CA ASP A 63 8.64 14.82 -17.30
C ASP A 63 7.37 15.05 -18.13
N THR A 64 6.60 14.00 -18.38
CA THR A 64 5.41 14.03 -19.24
C THR A 64 4.10 14.14 -18.45
N SER A 65 4.13 13.95 -17.13
CA SER A 65 2.92 13.93 -16.32
C SER A 65 3.17 14.31 -14.87
N LYS A 66 2.12 14.78 -14.17
CA LYS A 66 2.15 15.02 -12.71
C LYS A 66 2.12 13.73 -11.89
N ALA A 67 2.91 12.75 -12.28
CA ALA A 67 3.01 11.43 -11.65
C ALA A 67 4.45 11.19 -11.20
N TYR A 68 4.62 10.27 -10.25
CA TYR A 68 5.91 9.88 -9.70
C TYR A 68 6.45 8.64 -10.42
N ARG A 69 7.75 8.61 -10.67
CA ARG A 69 8.50 7.42 -11.09
C ARG A 69 8.96 6.67 -9.85
N ILE A 70 8.57 5.40 -9.78
CA ILE A 70 8.68 4.55 -8.60
C ILE A 70 9.40 3.27 -9.00
N TYR A 71 10.47 2.94 -8.28
CA TYR A 71 11.22 1.71 -8.47
C TYR A 71 10.66 0.58 -7.61
N LEU A 72 10.45 -0.58 -8.24
CA LEU A 72 10.12 -1.83 -7.58
C LEU A 72 11.39 -2.69 -7.49
N PRO A 73 12.06 -2.77 -6.33
CA PRO A 73 13.26 -3.59 -6.19
C PRO A 73 12.99 -5.09 -6.43
N GLN A 74 11.76 -5.56 -6.20
CA GLN A 74 11.40 -6.97 -6.35
C GLN A 74 11.31 -7.45 -7.79
N THR A 75 10.99 -6.56 -8.72
CA THR A 75 10.82 -6.90 -10.14
C THR A 75 11.81 -6.18 -11.04
N ASN A 76 12.69 -5.35 -10.44
CA ASN A 76 13.64 -4.49 -11.12
C ASN A 76 12.98 -3.64 -12.23
N LYS A 77 11.82 -3.05 -11.91
CA LYS A 77 11.02 -2.24 -12.86
C LYS A 77 10.74 -0.86 -12.30
N ILE A 78 10.66 0.13 -13.20
CA ILE A 78 10.20 1.49 -12.90
C ILE A 78 8.76 1.63 -13.38
N VAL A 79 7.87 2.08 -12.49
CA VAL A 79 6.46 2.35 -12.81
C VAL A 79 6.15 3.83 -12.57
N VAL A 80 5.20 4.36 -13.33
CA VAL A 80 4.71 5.73 -13.17
C VAL A 80 3.33 5.67 -12.50
N SER A 81 3.14 6.38 -11.38
CA SER A 81 1.85 6.47 -10.69
C SER A 81 1.66 7.82 -10.01
N ARG A 82 0.43 8.35 -10.03
CA ARG A 82 0.05 9.57 -9.30
C ARG A 82 -0.31 9.28 -7.85
N ASP A 83 -0.99 8.16 -7.63
CA ASP A 83 -1.49 7.78 -6.32
C ASP A 83 -0.41 7.03 -5.55
N VAL A 84 0.41 7.80 -4.81
CA VAL A 84 1.51 7.30 -3.99
C VAL A 84 1.39 7.92 -2.61
N LYS A 85 1.56 7.09 -1.57
CA LYS A 85 1.66 7.56 -0.19
C LYS A 85 3.10 7.38 0.27
N PHE A 86 3.77 8.50 0.56
CA PHE A 86 5.12 8.51 1.07
C PHE A 86 5.15 8.09 2.54
N LEU A 87 6.13 7.27 2.89
CA LEU A 87 6.42 6.90 4.27
C LEU A 87 7.56 7.81 4.75
N GLU A 88 7.22 9.07 5.08
CA GLU A 88 8.23 10.11 5.40
C GLU A 88 8.97 9.86 6.72
N THR A 89 8.43 9.00 7.58
CA THR A 89 9.01 8.67 8.89
C THR A 89 10.12 7.61 8.81
N GLU A 90 10.16 6.81 7.75
CA GLU A 90 11.06 5.66 7.62
C GLU A 90 12.12 5.93 6.54
N LYS A 91 13.38 5.61 6.87
CA LYS A 91 14.47 5.66 5.88
C LYS A 91 14.62 4.30 5.24
N TRP A 92 14.76 4.29 3.92
CA TRP A 92 15.06 3.06 3.20
C TRP A 92 16.49 2.60 3.53
N SER A 93 16.61 1.36 4.02
CA SER A 93 17.89 0.66 4.17
C SER A 93 17.98 -0.43 3.11
N TRP A 94 19.06 -0.40 2.32
CA TRP A 94 19.34 -1.44 1.32
C TRP A 94 19.83 -2.74 1.96
N ASP A 95 20.44 -2.65 3.14
CA ASP A 95 21.11 -3.77 3.80
C ASP A 95 20.12 -4.74 4.47
N GLU A 96 18.94 -4.25 4.89
CA GLU A 96 17.96 -5.04 5.65
C GLU A 96 17.09 -5.96 4.79
N LYS A 97 16.95 -5.68 3.48
CA LYS A 97 15.96 -6.37 2.62
C LYS A 97 16.51 -7.41 1.66
N MET A 98 17.83 -7.61 1.63
CA MET A 98 18.42 -8.77 0.96
C MET A 98 18.22 -10.06 1.77
N GLN A 99 17.88 -9.97 3.06
CA GLN A 99 17.61 -11.14 3.92
C GLN A 99 16.18 -11.68 3.80
N GLN A 100 15.18 -10.83 3.53
CA GLN A 100 13.79 -11.29 3.35
C GLN A 100 13.56 -11.99 2.01
N TYR A 101 14.52 -11.90 1.08
CA TYR A 101 14.46 -12.53 -0.25
C TYR A 101 14.87 -14.01 -0.25
N ASN A 102 15.57 -14.47 0.80
CA ASN A 102 16.06 -15.84 0.90
C ASN A 102 15.08 -16.80 1.62
N ASP A 103 14.05 -16.29 2.29
CA ASP A 103 13.12 -17.12 3.09
C ASP A 103 11.71 -17.27 2.45
N GLU A 104 11.31 -16.39 1.52
CA GLU A 104 10.00 -16.47 0.83
C GLU A 104 10.08 -16.95 -0.64
N ASN A 105 11.24 -17.46 -1.10
CA ASN A 105 11.42 -18.07 -2.43
C ASN A 105 11.69 -19.58 -2.35
N VAL A 106 10.83 -20.31 -1.64
CA VAL A 106 10.57 -21.71 -1.96
C VAL A 106 9.07 -21.81 -2.13
N ASP A 107 8.66 -22.15 -3.35
CA ASP A 107 7.29 -22.44 -3.80
C ASP A 107 6.49 -21.29 -4.45
N GLU A 108 6.15 -21.54 -5.72
CA GLU A 108 5.17 -20.87 -6.58
C GLU A 108 5.64 -19.72 -7.51
N LEU A 109 6.46 -20.08 -8.49
CA LEU A 109 6.30 -19.57 -9.85
C LEU A 109 5.89 -20.73 -10.76
N PRO A 110 4.78 -20.67 -11.53
CA PRO A 110 4.50 -21.71 -12.51
C PRO A 110 5.53 -21.62 -13.62
N VAL A 111 6.32 -22.69 -13.75
CA VAL A 111 7.17 -22.95 -14.91
C VAL A 111 6.25 -23.12 -16.11
N ARG A 112 6.26 -22.14 -17.03
CA ARG A 112 5.67 -22.36 -18.35
C ARG A 112 6.67 -23.15 -19.17
N GLY A 113 6.54 -24.46 -19.09
CA GLY A 113 7.21 -25.41 -19.96
C GLY A 113 6.52 -25.50 -21.32
N THR A 114 7.37 -25.59 -22.35
CA THR A 114 7.15 -25.78 -23.80
C THR A 114 6.28 -24.77 -24.54
#